data_AF-I4CDZ4-F1
#
_entry.id   AF-I4CDZ4-F1
#
_cell.length_a   1.000
_cell.length_b   1.000
_cell.length_c   1.000
_cell.angle_alpha   90.00
_cell.angle_beta   90.00
_cell.angle_gamma   90.00
#
_symmetry.space_group_name_H-M   'P 1'
#
loop_
_entity.id
_entity.type
_entity.pdbx_description
1 polymer ?
#
loop_
_entity_poly.entity_id
_entity_poly.type
_entity_poly.pdbx_seq_one_letter_code
_entity_poly.pdbx_strand_id
1 'polypeptide(L)'
;MTDEAAHDPKYDTFIKRLRSFKQKKSKYQNGENDQQFCERLGISLTQFRSWIYKNTEPDIASVLHLSETLDVCPNWLYLGRGHSVEYLRDEGLRVTRIPREPLEIIEEIGAEEMANEAEPQQKRRKIS
;
A
#
# COMPACT_ATOMS: atom_id res chain seq x y z
N MET A 1 28.83 -0.43 -0.78
CA MET A 1 28.08 -1.08 0.31
C MET A 1 26.62 -0.74 0.07
N THR A 2 25.74 -1.73 -0.01
CA THR A 2 24.29 -1.51 0.02
C THR A 2 23.92 -1.26 1.47
N ASP A 3 23.85 0.01 1.86
CA ASP A 3 23.35 0.36 3.18
C ASP A 3 21.86 0.05 3.26
N GLU A 4 21.45 -0.58 4.36
CA GLU A 4 20.05 -0.83 4.66
C GLU A 4 19.35 0.52 4.92
N ALA A 5 18.11 0.68 4.44
CA ALA A 5 17.32 1.89 4.66
C ALA A 5 17.12 2.23 6.15
N ALA A 6 17.30 1.26 7.06
CA ALA A 6 17.32 1.45 8.51
C ALA A 6 18.40 2.44 9.00
N HIS A 7 19.48 2.64 8.25
CA HIS A 7 20.58 3.54 8.62
C HIS A 7 20.41 4.97 8.08
N ASP A 8 19.40 5.23 7.24
CA ASP A 8 19.09 6.58 6.77
C ASP A 8 18.23 7.31 7.81
N PRO A 9 18.65 8.48 8.34
CA PRO A 9 17.85 9.28 9.27
C PRO A 9 16.47 9.67 8.75
N LYS A 10 16.25 9.64 7.44
CA LYS A 10 14.95 9.89 6.81
C LYS A 10 14.00 8.70 6.93
N TYR A 11 14.52 7.48 7.14
CA TYR A 11 13.76 6.24 7.17
C TYR A 11 14.11 5.36 8.39
N ASP A 12 14.73 5.92 9.43
CA ASP A 12 15.17 5.19 10.63
C ASP A 12 14.02 4.63 11.47
N THR A 13 12.88 5.32 11.54
CA THR A 13 11.70 4.89 12.31
C THR A 13 10.53 4.45 11.42
N PHE A 14 9.66 3.60 12.01
CA PHE A 14 8.41 3.16 11.39
C PHE A 14 7.57 4.35 10.90
N ILE A 15 7.43 5.39 11.72
CA ILE A 15 6.63 6.56 11.35
C ILE A 15 7.21 7.32 10.19
N LYS A 16 8.54 7.47 10.11
CA LYS A 16 9.16 8.15 8.97
C LYS A 16 8.97 7.34 7.68
N ARG A 17 9.09 6.01 7.75
CA ARG A 17 8.80 5.09 6.63
C ARG A 17 7.33 5.19 6.20
N LEU A 18 6.39 5.11 7.14
CA LEU A 18 4.95 5.23 6.87
C LEU A 18 4.60 6.59 6.23
N ARG A 19 5.11 7.70 6.77
CA ARG A 19 4.85 9.06 6.22
C ARG A 19 5.44 9.27 4.84
N SER A 20 6.38 8.44 4.39
CA SER A 20 6.93 8.55 3.04
C SER A 20 5.91 8.24 1.94
N PHE A 21 4.83 7.51 2.26
CA PHE A 21 3.70 7.23 1.38
C PHE A 21 2.63 8.32 1.36
N LYS A 22 2.79 9.35 2.18
CA LYS A 22 1.86 10.47 2.22
C LYS A 22 2.05 11.35 0.99
N GLN A 23 0.96 11.69 0.30
CA GLN A 23 1.07 12.51 -0.90
C GLN A 23 1.61 13.90 -0.55
N LYS A 24 2.74 14.28 -1.18
CA LYS A 24 3.38 15.57 -0.95
C LYS A 24 2.62 16.68 -1.67
N LYS A 25 2.61 17.87 -1.06
CA LYS A 25 2.08 19.07 -1.70
C LYS A 25 2.88 19.37 -2.98
N SER A 26 2.17 19.63 -4.07
CA SER A 26 2.74 20.08 -5.33
C SER A 26 2.23 21.48 -5.68
N LYS A 27 2.73 22.06 -6.79
CA LYS A 27 2.22 23.34 -7.31
C LYS A 27 0.72 23.28 -7.67
N TYR A 28 0.22 22.09 -7.98
CA TYR A 28 -1.13 21.87 -8.54
C TYR A 28 -2.07 21.12 -7.59
N GLN A 29 -1.56 20.55 -6.50
CA GLN A 29 -2.33 19.72 -5.60
C GLN A 29 -1.91 19.97 -4.15
N ASN A 30 -2.91 20.13 -3.28
CA ASN A 30 -2.67 20.15 -1.84
C ASN A 30 -2.19 18.77 -1.40
N GLY A 31 -1.15 18.74 -0.57
CA GLY A 31 -0.68 17.49 0.02
C GLY A 31 -1.77 16.87 0.90
N GLU A 32 -1.67 15.57 1.09
CA GLU A 32 -2.60 14.83 1.93
C GLU A 32 -2.43 15.31 3.39
N ASN A 33 -3.55 15.57 4.08
CA ASN A 33 -3.52 15.85 5.52
C ASN A 33 -3.52 14.51 6.31
N ASP A 34 -3.32 14.56 7.64
CA ASP A 34 -3.23 13.32 8.43
C ASP A 34 -4.55 12.52 8.44
N GLN A 35 -5.69 13.21 8.44
CA GLN A 35 -7.00 12.58 8.40
C GLN A 35 -7.21 11.81 7.08
N GLN A 36 -6.95 12.45 5.94
CA GLN A 36 -7.05 11.85 4.61
C GLN A 36 -6.09 10.66 4.46
N PHE A 37 -4.87 10.79 5.00
CA PHE A 37 -3.88 9.72 4.98
C PHE A 37 -4.36 8.51 5.79
N CYS A 38 -4.93 8.74 6.98
CA CYS A 38 -5.47 7.67 7.81
C CYS A 38 -6.69 7.01 7.17
N GLU A 39 -7.60 7.80 6.59
CA GLU A 39 -8.78 7.31 5.87
C GLU A 39 -8.40 6.41 4.70
N ARG A 40 -7.42 6.82 3.89
CA ARG A 40 -6.91 6.02 2.77
C ARG A 40 -6.30 4.69 3.23
N LEU A 41 -5.66 4.69 4.40
CA LEU A 41 -5.03 3.50 4.97
C LEU A 41 -5.97 2.67 5.85
N GLY A 42 -7.22 3.11 6.06
CA GLY A 42 -8.17 2.42 6.92
C GLY A 42 -7.77 2.37 8.41
N ILE A 43 -6.95 3.33 8.88
CA ILE A 43 -6.50 3.39 10.28
C ILE A 43 -7.13 4.55 11.04
N SER A 44 -7.17 4.45 12.37
CA SER A 44 -7.66 5.55 13.22
C SER A 44 -6.65 6.68 13.30
N LEU A 45 -7.11 7.93 13.14
CA LEU A 45 -6.27 9.11 13.38
C LEU A 45 -5.68 9.12 14.80
N THR A 46 -6.42 8.63 15.79
CA THR A 46 -5.95 8.57 17.19
C THR A 46 -4.77 7.61 17.33
N GLN A 47 -4.85 6.46 16.66
CA GLN A 47 -3.78 5.46 16.63
C GLN A 47 -2.56 5.98 15.87
N PHE A 48 -2.77 6.62 14.72
CA PHE A 48 -1.68 7.25 13.98
C PHE A 48 -0.96 8.34 14.79
N ARG A 49 -1.73 9.16 15.53
CA ARG A 49 -1.17 10.20 16.41
C ARG A 49 -0.44 9.62 17.62
N SER A 50 -0.85 8.48 18.17
CA SER A 50 -0.09 7.85 19.26
C SER A 50 1.27 7.36 18.76
N TRP A 51 1.34 6.78 17.57
CA TRP A 51 2.62 6.41 16.97
C TRP A 51 3.53 7.63 16.73
N ILE A 52 2.99 8.75 16.25
CA ILE A 52 3.78 9.98 16.00
C ILE A 52 4.26 10.64 17.30
N TYR A 53 3.34 10.95 18.21
CA TYR A 53 3.61 11.89 19.31
C TYR A 53 3.94 11.21 20.63
N LYS A 54 3.51 9.96 20.81
CA LYS A 54 3.76 9.19 22.03
C LYS A 54 4.85 8.13 21.83
N ASN A 55 5.47 8.09 20.64
CA ASN A 55 6.47 7.12 20.26
C ASN A 55 6.04 5.67 20.58
N THR A 56 4.74 5.38 20.44
CA THR A 56 4.18 4.06 20.68
C THR A 56 4.49 3.17 19.49
N GLU A 57 4.97 1.96 19.74
CA GLU A 57 5.19 0.99 18.67
C GLU A 57 3.85 0.54 18.05
N PRO A 58 3.79 0.34 16.72
CA PRO A 58 2.62 -0.27 16.10
C PRO A 58 2.51 -1.74 16.51
N ASP A 59 1.28 -2.21 16.73
CA ASP A 59 1.02 -3.63 16.89
C ASP A 59 1.22 -4.39 15.57
N ILE A 60 1.45 -5.70 15.67
CA ILE A 60 1.73 -6.57 14.50
C ILE A 60 0.57 -6.53 13.49
N ALA A 61 -0.68 -6.53 13.96
CA ALA A 61 -1.84 -6.51 13.07
C ALA A 61 -1.88 -5.22 12.23
N SER A 62 -1.59 -4.07 12.86
CA SER A 62 -1.48 -2.79 12.17
C SER A 62 -0.34 -2.77 11.16
N VAL A 63 0.82 -3.36 11.50
CA VAL A 63 1.93 -3.47 10.54
C VAL A 63 1.52 -4.30 9.33
N LEU A 64 0.90 -5.46 9.52
CA LEU A 64 0.45 -6.35 8.44
C LEU A 64 -0.59 -5.70 7.53
N HIS A 65 -1.61 -5.08 8.13
CA HIS A 65 -2.64 -4.34 7.41
C HIS A 65 -2.05 -3.22 6.55
N LEU A 66 -1.11 -2.46 7.12
CA LEU A 66 -0.44 -1.36 6.42
C LEU A 66 0.49 -1.85 5.32
N SER A 67 1.22 -2.95 5.53
CA SER A 67 2.07 -3.54 4.49
C SER A 67 1.27 -4.01 3.30
N GLU A 68 0.12 -4.65 3.53
CA GLU A 68 -0.78 -5.10 2.47
C GLU A 68 -1.37 -3.91 1.71
N THR A 69 -1.91 -2.93 2.45
CA THR A 69 -2.53 -1.73 1.86
C THR A 69 -1.54 -0.90 1.02
N LEU A 70 -0.27 -0.87 1.42
CA LEU A 70 0.79 -0.12 0.73
C LEU A 70 1.54 -0.96 -0.31
N ASP A 71 1.25 -2.25 -0.40
CA ASP A 71 1.97 -3.23 -1.22
C ASP A 71 3.48 -3.19 -0.96
N VAL A 72 3.88 -3.40 0.31
CA VAL A 72 5.28 -3.37 0.75
C VAL A 72 5.60 -4.48 1.75
N CYS A 73 6.86 -4.92 1.80
CA CYS A 73 7.28 -5.91 2.78
C CYS A 73 7.12 -5.42 4.25
N PRO A 74 6.48 -6.20 5.15
CA PRO A 74 6.30 -5.84 6.56
C PRO A 74 7.62 -5.56 7.28
N ASN A 75 8.67 -6.35 6.99
CA ASN A 75 10.00 -6.18 7.59
C ASN A 75 10.63 -4.83 7.27
N TRP A 76 10.33 -4.28 6.10
CA TRP A 76 10.79 -2.94 5.80
C TRP A 76 9.98 -1.88 6.51
N LEU A 77 8.65 -1.99 6.48
CA LEU A 77 7.81 -0.99 7.11
C LEU A 77 8.16 -0.88 8.61
N TYR A 78 8.31 -2.04 9.28
CA TYR A 78 8.63 -2.10 10.70
C TYR A 78 10.12 -1.89 11.04
N LEU A 79 11.07 -2.52 10.34
CA LEU A 79 12.50 -2.51 10.70
C LEU A 79 13.40 -1.72 9.74
N GLY A 80 12.92 -1.31 8.57
CA GLY A 80 13.73 -0.66 7.53
C GLY A 80 14.69 -1.60 6.80
N ARG A 81 14.52 -2.92 6.93
CA ARG A 81 15.44 -3.94 6.36
C ARG A 81 15.08 -4.33 4.93
N GLY A 82 16.04 -4.96 4.23
CA GLY A 82 15.82 -5.59 2.91
C GLY A 82 15.80 -4.64 1.72
N HIS A 83 16.47 -3.48 1.82
CA HIS A 83 16.46 -2.42 0.81
C HIS A 83 17.85 -1.96 0.42
N SER A 84 17.96 -1.47 -0.82
CA SER A 84 19.12 -0.72 -1.30
C SER A 84 18.85 0.77 -1.25
N VAL A 85 19.73 1.51 -0.59
CA VAL A 85 19.79 2.97 -0.68
C VAL A 85 20.97 3.35 -1.57
N GLU A 86 20.76 4.30 -2.47
CA GLU A 86 21.84 4.86 -3.28
C GLU A 86 22.15 6.29 -2.83
N TYR A 87 23.44 6.60 -2.73
CA TYR A 87 23.92 7.95 -2.52
C TYR A 87 23.92 8.69 -3.85
N LEU A 88 23.02 9.67 -4.00
CA LEU A 88 23.08 10.62 -5.10
C LEU A 88 23.99 11.77 -4.67
N ARG A 89 25.01 12.09 -5.48
CA ARG A 89 25.87 13.24 -5.23
C ARG A 89 25.00 14.49 -5.13
N ASP A 90 25.25 15.29 -4.10
CA ASP A 90 24.59 16.58 -3.81
C ASP A 90 23.11 16.51 -3.37
N GLU A 91 22.44 15.36 -3.47
CA GLU A 91 21.04 15.17 -3.03
C GLU A 91 20.88 14.27 -1.78
N GLY A 92 21.95 13.58 -1.36
CA GLY A 92 21.95 12.68 -0.21
C GLY A 92 21.53 11.24 -0.53
N LEU A 93 21.24 10.45 0.51
CA LEU A 93 20.74 9.08 0.39
C LEU A 93 19.29 9.06 -0.12
N ARG A 94 19.02 8.24 -1.14
CA ARG A 94 17.67 8.01 -1.66
C ARG A 94 17.37 6.52 -1.71
N VAL A 95 16.24 6.12 -1.12
CA VAL A 95 15.72 4.75 -1.28
C VAL A 95 15.36 4.56 -2.75
N THR A 96 16.04 3.65 -3.43
CA THR A 96 15.87 3.41 -4.87
C THR A 96 14.89 2.29 -5.17
N ARG A 97 14.67 1.37 -4.22
CA ARG A 97 13.75 0.24 -4.39
C ARG A 97 13.05 -0.12 -3.08
N ILE A 98 11.72 -0.19 -3.11
CA ILE A 98 10.88 -0.76 -2.05
C ILE A 98 10.35 -2.12 -2.54
N PRO A 99 10.69 -3.27 -1.91
CA PRO A 99 10.16 -4.58 -2.19
C PRO A 99 8.69 -4.60 -1.78
N ARG A 100 7.92 -5.14 -2.71
CA ARG A 100 6.49 -5.34 -2.64
C ARG A 100 6.24 -6.80 -2.34
N GLU A 101 5.10 -7.11 -1.72
CA GLU A 101 4.74 -8.52 -1.62
C GLU A 101 4.44 -9.03 -3.03
N PRO A 102 4.82 -10.28 -3.36
CA PRO A 102 4.42 -10.85 -4.64
C PRO A 102 2.90 -10.85 -4.69
N LEU A 103 2.32 -10.15 -5.65
CA LEU A 103 0.88 -10.20 -5.90
C LEU A 103 0.52 -11.66 -6.18
N GLU A 104 -0.23 -12.29 -5.28
CA GLU A 104 -0.87 -13.56 -5.59
C GLU A 104 -1.83 -13.27 -6.75
N ILE A 105 -1.49 -13.75 -7.94
CA ILE A 105 -2.41 -13.73 -9.07
C ILE A 105 -3.53 -14.69 -8.70
N ILE A 106 -4.62 -14.15 -8.17
CA ILE A 106 -5.87 -14.90 -8.07
C ILE A 106 -6.34 -15.04 -9.52
N GLU A 107 -6.08 -16.19 -10.12
CA GLU A 107 -6.75 -16.58 -11.36
C GLU A 107 -8.25 -16.64 -11.03
N GLU A 108 -8.97 -15.57 -11.36
CA GLU A 108 -10.42 -15.56 -11.38
C GLU A 108 -10.84 -16.62 -12.40
N ILE A 109 -11.21 -17.80 -11.90
CA ILE A 109 -11.75 -18.87 -12.72
C ILE A 109 -13.08 -18.36 -13.27
N GLY A 110 -13.02 -17.78 -14.47
CA GLY A 110 -14.15 -17.58 -15.35
C GLY A 110 -14.69 -18.92 -15.84
N ALA A 111 -15.44 -19.60 -14.98
CA ALA A 111 -16.34 -20.69 -15.31
C ALA A 111 -17.56 -20.46 -14.39
N GLU A 112 -18.70 -19.97 -14.87
CA GLU A 112 -19.71 -20.80 -15.54
C GLU A 112 -20.79 -19.90 -16.21
N GLU A 113 -20.42 -19.10 -17.23
CA GLU A 113 -21.42 -18.32 -18.01
C GLU A 113 -21.70 -18.87 -19.42
N MET A 114 -21.28 -20.11 -19.75
CA MET A 114 -21.50 -20.67 -21.10
C MET A 114 -21.80 -22.17 -21.13
N ALA A 115 -22.83 -22.66 -20.40
CA ALA A 115 -23.31 -24.04 -20.61
C ALA A 115 -24.74 -24.34 -20.15
N ASN A 116 -25.66 -23.36 -20.08
CA ASN A 116 -27.09 -23.70 -20.00
C ASN A 116 -27.89 -23.03 -21.13
N GLU A 117 -28.10 -23.84 -22.18
CA GLU A 117 -29.38 -23.98 -22.90
C GLU A 117 -29.82 -22.73 -23.70
N ALA A 118 -29.48 -22.57 -24.99
CA ALA A 118 -29.66 -23.52 -26.10
C ALA A 118 -31.05 -24.18 -26.14
N GLU A 119 -32.14 -23.41 -26.07
CA GLU A 119 -33.43 -23.81 -26.64
C GLU A 119 -33.94 -22.80 -27.67
N PRO A 120 -34.16 -23.21 -28.94
CA PRO A 120 -34.86 -22.40 -29.92
C PRO A 120 -36.23 -23.02 -30.23
N GLN A 121 -37.36 -22.50 -29.70
CA GLN A 121 -38.69 -22.80 -30.29
C GLN A 121 -39.68 -21.63 -30.29
N GLN A 122 -39.77 -21.04 -31.49
CA GLN A 122 -40.99 -20.80 -32.27
C GLN A 122 -42.13 -19.90 -31.75
N LYS A 123 -42.19 -18.72 -32.39
CA LYS A 123 -43.37 -17.90 -32.68
C LYS A 123 -44.66 -18.72 -32.84
N ARG A 124 -45.67 -18.43 -32.00
CA ARG A 124 -47.09 -18.59 -32.37
C ARG A 124 -47.78 -17.23 -32.43
N ARG A 125 -48.45 -17.02 -33.57
CA ARG A 125 -49.09 -15.79 -34.04
C ARG A 125 -50.33 -15.42 -33.20
N LYS A 126 -50.62 -14.12 -33.09
CA LYS A 126 -51.97 -13.59 -32.84
C LYS A 126 -52.82 -13.79 -34.09
N ILE A 127 -54.05 -14.28 -33.94
CA ILE A 127 -55.18 -14.01 -34.83
C ILE A 127 -56.41 -13.76 -33.94
N SER A 128 -57.19 -12.78 -34.36
CA SER A 128 -58.44 -12.23 -33.82
C SER A 128 -59.45 -13.21 -33.22
#